data_AF-A0A349B224-F1
#
_entry.id   AF-A0A349B224-F1
#
_cell.length_a   1.000
_cell.length_b   1.000
_cell.length_c   1.000
_cell.angle_alpha   90.00
_cell.angle_beta   90.00
_cell.angle_gamma   90.00
#
_symmetry.space_group_name_H-M   'P 1'
#
loop_
_entity.id
_entity.type
_entity.pdbx_description
1 polymer ?
#
loop_
_entity_poly.entity_id
_entity_poly.type
_entity_poly.pdbx_seq_one_letter_code
_entity_poly.pdbx_strand_id
1 'polypeptide(L)'
;QNITGFMVGSAAERGGIIKNGAKLINAVSNSEVPHLVLMVGASYGAGNYGMSGRAYDPRFVFSWPNHRIAVMGPKQLAGVMDIIARNAAAGRGQEVDEEALAAQTSALENLVEEQSTALYATGRLWDDGIIHPADSRTVLGIALSATHSAEVRGATDYGVWRH
;
A
#
# COMPACT_ATOMS: atom_id res chain seq x y z
N GLN A 1 -6.67 -3.91 -5.77
CA GLN A 1 -6.38 -3.29 -4.47
C GLN A 1 -7.20 -2.02 -4.30
N ASN A 2 -7.92 -1.93 -3.17
CA ASN A 2 -8.51 -0.71 -2.65
C ASN A 2 -8.46 -0.81 -1.12
N ILE A 3 -7.31 -0.48 -0.55
CA ILE A 3 -6.95 -0.73 0.85
C ILE A 3 -6.26 0.48 1.45
N THR A 4 -6.78 0.96 2.58
CA THR A 4 -6.24 2.11 3.31
C THR A 4 -5.33 1.73 4.48
N GLY A 5 -5.22 0.43 4.76
CA GLY A 5 -4.44 -0.13 5.86
C GLY A 5 -5.21 -1.23 6.59
N PHE A 6 -4.65 -1.70 7.71
CA PHE A 6 -5.35 -2.59 8.64
C PHE A 6 -6.11 -1.78 9.69
N MET A 7 -7.10 -2.41 10.33
CA MET A 7 -7.81 -1.82 11.46
C MET A 7 -6.84 -1.52 12.62
N VAL A 8 -7.03 -0.36 13.26
CA VAL A 8 -6.23 0.10 14.40
C VAL A 8 -7.06 0.14 15.68
N GLY A 9 -6.38 0.19 16.82
CA GLY A 9 -7.01 0.34 18.14
C GLY A 9 -6.78 -0.87 19.05
N SER A 10 -6.92 -0.65 20.36
CA SER A 10 -6.55 -1.64 21.39
C SER A 10 -7.26 -3.00 21.24
N ALA A 11 -8.51 -3.00 20.80
CA ALA A 11 -9.26 -4.22 20.53
C ALA A 11 -8.70 -5.01 19.33
N ALA A 12 -8.33 -4.33 18.24
CA ALA A 12 -7.69 -4.96 17.08
C ALA A 12 -6.32 -5.53 17.43
N GLU A 13 -5.53 -4.77 18.20
CA GLU A 13 -4.21 -5.21 18.67
C GLU A 13 -4.30 -6.46 19.56
N ARG A 14 -5.17 -6.44 20.57
CA ARG A 14 -5.41 -7.60 21.45
C ARG A 14 -6.04 -8.78 20.72
N GLY A 15 -6.85 -8.50 19.69
CA GLY A 15 -7.40 -9.50 18.77
C GLY A 15 -6.35 -10.13 17.84
N GLY A 16 -5.10 -9.66 17.88
CA GLY A 16 -4.01 -10.24 17.12
C GLY A 16 -3.95 -9.77 15.67
N ILE A 17 -4.36 -8.53 15.37
CA ILE A 17 -4.30 -7.96 14.01
C ILE A 17 -2.90 -8.12 13.38
N ILE A 18 -1.83 -7.94 14.17
CA ILE A 18 -0.44 -8.11 13.73
C ILE A 18 -0.18 -9.56 13.29
N LYS A 19 -0.49 -10.54 14.15
CA LYS A 19 -0.23 -11.95 13.82
C LYS A 19 -1.10 -12.42 12.66
N ASN A 20 -2.35 -11.97 12.59
CA ASN A 20 -3.25 -12.32 11.49
C ASN A 20 -2.84 -11.67 10.17
N GLY A 21 -2.40 -10.40 10.19
CA GLY A 21 -1.81 -9.74 9.02
C GLY A 21 -0.52 -10.42 8.56
N ALA A 22 0.33 -10.85 9.49
CA ALA A 22 1.54 -11.60 9.17
C ALA A 22 1.26 -12.94 8.48
N LYS A 23 0.14 -13.62 8.83
CA LYS A 23 -0.31 -14.84 8.13
C LYS A 23 -0.66 -14.53 6.67
N LEU A 24 -1.40 -13.45 6.41
CA LEU A 24 -1.72 -13.03 5.04
C LEU A 24 -0.45 -12.73 4.24
N ILE A 25 0.49 -11.97 4.81
CA ILE A 25 1.76 -11.66 4.15
C ILE A 25 2.58 -12.93 3.91
N ASN A 26 2.63 -13.86 4.87
CA ASN A 26 3.30 -15.15 4.67
C ASN A 26 2.67 -15.92 3.50
N ALA A 27 1.33 -16.00 3.43
CA ALA A 27 0.63 -16.66 2.33
C ALA A 27 1.00 -16.06 0.97
N VAL A 28 0.99 -14.72 0.87
CA VAL A 28 1.36 -13.99 -0.37
C VAL A 28 2.83 -14.19 -0.72
N SER A 29 3.72 -14.15 0.26
CA SER A 29 5.18 -14.25 0.03
C SER A 29 5.61 -15.63 -0.46
N ASN A 30 4.92 -16.69 -0.03
CA ASN A 30 5.26 -18.07 -0.37
C ASN A 30 4.43 -18.64 -1.53
N SER A 31 3.50 -17.86 -2.08
CA SER A 31 2.67 -18.32 -3.19
C SER A 31 3.49 -18.38 -4.48
N GLU A 32 3.51 -19.55 -5.10
CA GLU A 32 4.23 -19.79 -6.37
C GLU A 32 3.34 -19.65 -7.62
N VAL A 33 2.02 -19.51 -7.44
CA VAL A 33 1.11 -19.28 -8.57
C VAL A 33 1.26 -17.84 -9.09
N PRO A 34 1.04 -17.59 -10.40
CA PRO A 34 1.08 -16.24 -10.96
C PRO A 34 0.13 -15.27 -10.26
N HIS A 35 0.66 -14.23 -9.63
CA HIS A 35 -0.14 -13.12 -9.12
C HIS A 35 -0.37 -12.07 -10.21
N LEU A 36 -1.63 -11.64 -10.34
CA LEU A 36 -2.03 -10.48 -11.14
C LEU A 36 -2.66 -9.45 -10.22
N VAL A 37 -2.18 -8.22 -10.27
CA VAL A 37 -2.62 -7.15 -9.37
C VAL A 37 -3.20 -6.01 -10.19
N LEU A 38 -4.38 -5.55 -9.78
CA LEU A 38 -5.01 -4.35 -10.33
C LEU A 38 -5.30 -3.37 -9.19
N MET A 39 -4.64 -2.22 -9.17
CA MET A 39 -4.89 -1.14 -8.21
C MET A 39 -6.04 -0.27 -8.69
N VAL A 40 -7.20 -0.36 -8.02
CA VAL A 40 -8.46 0.29 -8.45
C VAL A 40 -8.80 1.52 -7.61
N GLY A 41 -8.08 1.75 -6.51
CA GLY A 41 -8.32 2.83 -5.56
C GLY A 41 -7.10 3.07 -4.68
N ALA A 42 -7.27 3.00 -3.36
CA ALA A 42 -6.17 3.17 -2.42
C ALA A 42 -5.25 1.93 -2.37
N SER A 43 -3.97 2.17 -2.18
CA SER A 43 -2.96 1.16 -1.89
C SER A 43 -1.99 1.74 -0.86
N TYR A 44 -2.38 1.68 0.42
CA TYR A 44 -1.60 2.30 1.50
C TYR A 44 -0.96 1.29 2.46
N GLY A 45 0.30 1.57 2.81
CA GLY A 45 1.05 0.94 3.89
C GLY A 45 1.03 -0.58 3.85
N ALA A 46 0.86 -1.20 5.02
CA ALA A 46 0.83 -2.66 5.16
C ALA A 46 -0.29 -3.34 4.33
N GLY A 47 -1.33 -2.60 3.95
CA GLY A 47 -2.37 -3.09 3.05
C GLY A 47 -1.82 -3.41 1.65
N ASN A 48 -0.91 -2.59 1.13
CA ASN A 48 -0.22 -2.88 -0.14
C ASN A 48 0.52 -4.22 -0.06
N TYR A 49 1.17 -4.48 1.07
CA TYR A 49 1.93 -5.72 1.29
C TYR A 49 1.02 -6.94 1.33
N GLY A 50 -0.04 -6.89 2.13
CA GLY A 50 -1.00 -7.99 2.24
C GLY A 50 -1.77 -8.29 0.95
N MET A 51 -1.79 -7.35 0.00
CA MET A 51 -2.49 -7.48 -1.28
C MET A 51 -1.56 -7.76 -2.47
N SER A 52 -0.35 -8.29 -2.21
CA SER A 52 0.66 -8.62 -3.21
C SER A 52 1.16 -7.43 -4.02
N GLY A 53 1.42 -6.28 -3.38
CA GLY A 53 2.05 -5.13 -4.03
C GLY A 53 3.38 -5.46 -4.71
N ARG A 54 3.97 -4.47 -5.40
CA ARG A 54 5.14 -4.66 -6.29
C ARG A 54 6.31 -5.45 -5.67
N ALA A 55 6.56 -5.31 -4.38
CA ALA A 55 7.63 -6.02 -3.68
C ALA A 55 7.45 -7.56 -3.60
N TYR A 56 6.26 -8.07 -3.88
CA TYR A 56 5.91 -9.50 -3.84
C TYR A 56 5.95 -10.16 -5.23
N ASP A 57 6.64 -9.52 -6.17
CA ASP A 57 6.88 -10.00 -7.53
C ASP A 57 5.66 -10.57 -8.27
N PRO A 58 4.50 -9.86 -8.27
CA PRO A 58 3.40 -10.25 -9.13
C PRO A 58 3.82 -10.15 -10.60
N ARG A 59 3.35 -11.08 -11.43
CA ARG A 59 3.70 -11.13 -12.85
C ARG A 59 3.31 -9.85 -13.59
N PHE A 60 2.18 -9.27 -13.20
CA PHE A 60 1.75 -7.97 -13.65
C PHE A 60 1.07 -7.18 -12.54
N VAL A 61 1.37 -5.89 -12.48
CA VAL A 61 0.71 -4.88 -11.66
C VAL A 61 0.15 -3.83 -12.60
N PHE A 62 -1.16 -3.65 -12.64
CA PHE A 62 -1.80 -2.56 -13.37
C PHE A 62 -2.47 -1.59 -12.41
N SER A 63 -2.61 -0.35 -12.85
CA SER A 63 -3.22 0.71 -12.07
C SER A 63 -4.38 1.36 -12.83
N TRP A 64 -5.46 1.70 -12.15
CA TRP A 64 -6.45 2.64 -12.70
C TRP A 64 -5.94 4.08 -12.56
N PRO A 65 -6.42 5.03 -13.41
CA PRO A 65 -5.96 6.42 -13.35
C PRO A 65 -6.29 7.10 -12.02
N ASN A 66 -7.37 6.69 -11.35
CA ASN A 66 -7.80 7.24 -10.07
C ASN A 66 -7.06 6.65 -8.86
N HIS A 67 -6.18 5.66 -9.04
CA HIS A 67 -5.54 5.00 -7.90
C HIS A 67 -4.60 5.98 -7.15
N ARG A 68 -4.40 5.67 -5.86
CA ARG A 68 -3.47 6.37 -4.99
C ARG A 68 -2.60 5.36 -4.24
N ILE A 69 -1.29 5.55 -4.22
CA ILE A 69 -0.32 4.68 -3.54
C ILE A 69 0.66 5.50 -2.71
N ALA A 70 0.82 5.14 -1.44
CA ALA A 70 1.73 5.82 -0.50
C ALA A 70 1.97 4.94 0.74
N VAL A 71 2.88 5.36 1.61
CA VAL A 71 3.07 4.70 2.92
C VAL A 71 1.83 4.79 3.81
N MET A 72 1.09 5.90 3.75
CA MET A 72 -0.21 6.12 4.37
C MET A 72 -0.92 7.30 3.69
N GLY A 73 -2.18 7.57 4.03
CA GLY A 73 -2.92 8.70 3.45
C GLY A 73 -2.29 10.06 3.82
N PRO A 74 -2.34 11.08 2.93
CA PRO A 74 -1.70 12.39 3.15
C PRO A 74 -2.04 13.03 4.50
N LYS A 75 -3.35 13.15 4.79
CA LYS A 75 -3.85 13.72 6.05
C LYS A 75 -3.44 12.92 7.29
N GLN A 76 -3.33 11.59 7.15
CA GLN A 76 -2.90 10.72 8.25
C GLN A 76 -1.43 10.95 8.56
N LEU A 77 -0.58 11.02 7.53
CA LEU A 77 0.85 11.27 7.70
C LEU A 77 1.10 12.64 8.33
N ALA A 78 0.46 13.67 7.79
CA ALA A 78 0.62 15.03 8.28
C ALA A 78 0.10 15.18 9.72
N GLY A 79 -1.05 14.58 10.05
CA GLY A 79 -1.56 14.57 11.42
C GLY A 79 -0.65 13.86 12.42
N VAL A 80 0.00 12.75 12.04
CA VAL A 80 1.00 12.08 12.91
C VAL A 80 2.22 12.99 13.13
N MET A 81 2.69 13.67 12.08
CA MET A 81 3.83 14.59 12.20
C MET A 81 3.51 15.82 13.07
N ASP A 82 2.28 16.36 12.98
CA ASP A 82 1.80 17.42 13.89
C ASP A 82 1.84 16.97 15.36
N ILE A 83 1.28 15.79 15.66
CA ILE A 83 1.28 15.22 17.01
C ILE A 83 2.72 15.05 17.53
N ILE A 84 3.63 14.52 16.70
CA ILE A 84 5.04 14.34 17.07
C ILE A 84 5.72 15.69 17.36
N ALA A 85 5.50 16.69 16.52
CA ALA A 85 6.10 18.02 16.68
C ALA A 85 5.64 18.68 18.00
N ARG A 86 4.34 18.60 18.31
CA ARG A 86 3.77 19.12 19.56
C ARG A 86 4.34 18.42 20.79
N ASN A 87 4.38 17.08 20.78
CA ASN A 87 4.95 16.31 21.88
C ASN A 87 6.44 16.61 22.10
N ALA A 88 7.19 16.82 21.02
CA ALA A 88 8.60 17.16 21.09
C ALA A 88 8.84 18.57 21.67
N ALA A 89 8.01 19.55 21.30
CA ALA A 89 8.05 20.90 21.88
C ALA A 89 7.71 20.88 23.38
N ALA A 90 6.63 20.18 23.75
CA ALA A 90 6.23 19.99 25.15
C ALA A 90 7.33 19.30 25.97
N GLY A 91 7.97 18.26 25.43
CA GLY A 91 9.09 17.57 26.08
C GLY A 91 10.34 18.46 26.29
N ARG A 92 10.45 19.56 25.54
CA ARG A 92 11.51 20.58 25.69
C ARG A 92 11.04 21.83 26.45
N GLY A 93 9.78 21.89 26.89
CA GLY A 93 9.20 23.09 27.50
C GLY A 93 9.15 24.29 26.55
N GLN A 94 9.08 24.06 25.24
CA GLN A 94 9.01 25.09 24.21
C GLN A 94 7.57 25.28 23.76
N GLU A 95 7.17 26.52 23.48
CA GLU A 95 5.90 26.78 22.80
C GLU A 95 5.98 26.40 21.32
N VAL A 96 4.84 25.99 20.79
CA VAL A 96 4.69 25.62 19.38
C VAL A 96 4.40 26.89 18.58
N ASP A 97 5.19 27.11 17.53
CA ASP A 97 4.84 28.07 16.49
C ASP A 97 3.75 27.45 15.60
N GLU A 98 2.51 27.85 15.85
CA GLU A 98 1.32 27.30 15.18
C GLU A 98 1.29 27.62 13.68
N GLU A 99 1.79 28.80 13.27
CA GLU A 99 1.83 29.19 11.86
C GLU A 99 2.85 28.34 11.11
N ALA A 100 4.06 28.19 11.67
CA ALA A 100 5.09 27.37 11.07
C ALA A 100 4.67 25.88 11.02
N LEU A 101 4.02 25.36 12.05
CA LEU A 101 3.58 23.97 12.09
C LEU A 101 2.44 23.70 11.10
N ALA A 102 1.49 24.62 10.97
CA ALA A 102 0.42 24.52 9.98
C ALA A 102 0.98 24.55 8.55
N ALA A 103 1.94 25.44 8.27
CA ALA A 103 2.61 25.51 6.97
C ALA A 103 3.36 24.20 6.64
N GLN A 104 4.10 23.63 7.61
CA GLN A 104 4.80 22.36 7.43
C GLN A 104 3.84 21.19 7.19
N THR A 105 2.76 21.12 7.97
CA THR A 105 1.72 20.09 7.85
C THR A 105 1.09 20.14 6.46
N SER A 106 0.67 21.33 6.00
CA SER A 106 0.08 21.54 4.67
C SER A 106 1.07 21.19 3.54
N ALA A 107 2.33 21.61 3.65
CA ALA A 107 3.36 21.26 2.68
C ALA A 107 3.57 19.74 2.55
N LEU A 108 3.55 19.02 3.68
CA LEU A 108 3.68 17.57 3.70
C LEU A 108 2.45 16.88 3.09
N GLU A 109 1.22 17.35 3.39
CA GLU A 109 0.01 16.81 2.77
C GLU A 109 0.06 16.93 1.24
N ASN A 110 0.42 18.12 0.74
CA ASN A 110 0.51 18.37 -0.71
C ASN A 110 1.58 17.50 -1.38
N LEU A 111 2.76 17.37 -0.74
CA LEU A 111 3.82 16.50 -1.24
C LEU A 111 3.36 15.05 -1.37
N VAL A 112 2.68 14.52 -0.35
CA VAL A 112 2.21 13.13 -0.36
C VAL A 112 1.09 12.95 -1.39
N GLU A 113 0.16 13.91 -1.52
CA GLU A 113 -0.89 13.84 -2.53
C GLU A 113 -0.30 13.78 -3.94
N GLU A 114 0.66 14.65 -4.27
CA GLU A 114 1.35 14.67 -5.56
C GLU A 114 2.06 13.34 -5.85
N GLN A 115 2.85 12.86 -4.89
CA GLN A 115 3.64 11.63 -5.05
C GLN A 115 2.78 10.36 -5.01
N SER A 116 1.53 10.46 -4.53
CA SER A 116 0.65 9.29 -4.44
C SER A 116 -0.12 8.98 -5.72
N THR A 117 -0.06 9.85 -6.72
CA THR A 117 -0.84 9.69 -7.95
C THR A 117 -0.40 8.48 -8.79
N ALA A 118 -1.34 7.92 -9.56
CA ALA A 118 -1.05 6.85 -10.51
C ALA A 118 0.06 7.22 -11.50
N LEU A 119 0.07 8.47 -11.97
CA LEU A 119 1.09 8.96 -12.90
C LEU A 119 2.49 9.00 -12.27
N TYR A 120 2.58 9.41 -11.00
CA TYR A 120 3.86 9.43 -10.29
C TYR A 120 4.42 8.01 -10.12
N ALA A 121 3.55 7.06 -9.76
CA ALA A 121 3.88 5.65 -9.56
C ALA A 121 4.31 4.96 -10.86
N THR A 122 3.53 5.10 -11.93
CA THR A 122 3.83 4.46 -13.23
C THR A 122 5.11 5.03 -13.85
N GLY A 123 5.38 6.33 -13.70
CA GLY A 123 6.63 6.96 -14.12
C GLY A 123 7.88 6.45 -13.39
N ARG A 124 7.69 5.65 -12.33
CA ARG A 124 8.75 5.03 -11.52
C ARG A 124 8.70 3.50 -11.54
N LEU A 125 7.89 2.90 -12.43
CA LEU A 125 7.76 1.45 -12.59
C LEU A 125 7.30 0.73 -11.32
N TRP A 126 6.48 1.39 -10.50
CA TRP A 126 5.79 0.74 -9.38
C TRP A 126 4.63 -0.14 -9.83
N ASP A 127 4.12 0.16 -11.02
CA ASP A 127 3.20 -0.67 -11.81
C ASP A 127 3.74 -0.83 -13.24
N ASP A 128 3.17 -1.78 -13.98
CA ASP A 128 3.48 -2.10 -15.37
C ASP A 128 2.58 -1.32 -16.35
N GLY A 129 1.83 -0.34 -15.86
CA GLY A 129 1.05 0.58 -16.67
C GLY A 129 -0.29 0.98 -16.06
N ILE A 130 -0.70 2.20 -16.38
CA ILE A 130 -2.06 2.67 -16.15
C ILE A 130 -2.96 2.14 -17.27
N ILE A 131 -4.10 1.55 -16.90
CA ILE A 131 -5.09 1.04 -17.84
C ILE A 131 -6.44 1.73 -17.64
N HIS A 132 -7.22 1.84 -18.72
CA HIS A 132 -8.58 2.32 -18.62
C HIS A 132 -9.45 1.31 -17.84
N PRO A 133 -10.31 1.73 -16.89
CA PRO A 133 -11.10 0.81 -16.08
C PRO A 133 -11.95 -0.18 -16.89
N ALA A 134 -12.52 0.26 -18.01
CA ALA A 134 -13.32 -0.60 -18.90
C ALA A 134 -12.49 -1.72 -19.57
N ASP A 135 -11.18 -1.53 -19.73
CA ASP A 135 -10.29 -2.50 -20.39
C ASP A 135 -9.74 -3.56 -19.43
N SER A 136 -10.04 -3.44 -18.13
CA SER A 136 -9.52 -4.34 -17.08
C SER A 136 -9.70 -5.81 -17.44
N ARG A 137 -10.86 -6.21 -17.97
CA ARG A 137 -11.12 -7.60 -18.39
C ARG A 137 -10.18 -8.04 -19.52
N THR A 138 -10.03 -7.20 -20.55
CA THR A 138 -9.20 -7.52 -21.72
C THR A 138 -7.73 -7.60 -21.34
N VAL A 139 -7.22 -6.61 -20.62
CA VAL A 139 -5.83 -6.57 -20.15
C VAL A 139 -5.52 -7.76 -19.25
N LEU A 140 -6.36 -8.03 -18.25
CA LEU A 140 -6.17 -9.18 -17.35
C LEU A 140 -6.30 -10.52 -18.09
N GLY A 141 -7.15 -10.61 -19.11
CA GLY A 141 -7.24 -11.80 -19.95
C GLY A 141 -5.95 -12.07 -20.73
N ILE A 142 -5.34 -11.02 -21.29
CA ILE A 142 -4.05 -11.12 -21.98
C ILE A 142 -2.93 -11.48 -20.98
N ALA A 143 -2.89 -10.82 -19.82
CA ALA A 143 -1.92 -11.10 -18.77
C ALA A 143 -2.04 -12.54 -18.25
N LEU A 144 -3.26 -13.03 -18.06
CA LEU A 144 -3.51 -14.42 -17.68
C LEU A 144 -3.02 -15.39 -18.75
N SER A 145 -3.33 -15.13 -20.02
CA SER A 145 -2.84 -15.94 -21.15
C SER A 145 -1.31 -15.99 -21.20
N ALA A 146 -0.65 -14.84 -21.03
CA ALA A 146 0.81 -14.74 -21.03
C ALA A 146 1.44 -15.50 -19.84
N THR A 147 0.84 -15.39 -18.65
CA THR A 147 1.32 -16.09 -17.45
C THR A 147 1.02 -17.59 -17.44
N HIS A 148 0.09 -18.05 -18.28
CA HIS A 148 -0.23 -19.46 -18.48
C HIS A 148 0.53 -20.12 -19.65
N SER A 149 1.65 -19.52 -20.07
CA SER A 149 2.53 -20.08 -21.11
C SER A 149 3.48 -21.17 -20.59
N ALA A 150 3.53 -21.38 -19.27
CA ALA A 150 4.30 -22.44 -18.61
C ALA A 150 3.43 -23.21 -17.59
N GLU A 151 3.94 -24.33 -17.08
CA GLU A 151 3.26 -25.10 -16.04
C GLU A 151 3.05 -24.24 -14.78
N VAL A 152 1.80 -24.14 -14.33
CA VAL A 152 1.46 -23.46 -13.07
C VAL A 152 1.48 -24.46 -11.94
N ARG A 153 2.38 -24.25 -10.98
CA ARG A 153 2.47 -25.04 -9.74
C ARG A 153 2.13 -24.17 -8.55
N GLY A 154 1.39 -24.75 -7.61
CA GLY A 154 1.15 -24.13 -6.31
C GLY A 154 2.34 -24.31 -5.39
N ALA A 155 2.38 -23.50 -4.34
CA ALA A 155 3.39 -23.62 -3.29
C ALA A 155 3.39 -25.03 -2.69
N THR A 156 4.57 -25.64 -2.60
CA THR A 156 4.75 -26.95 -1.98
C THR A 156 4.80 -26.85 -0.45
N ASP A 157 5.38 -25.76 0.05
CA ASP A 157 5.51 -25.43 1.46
C ASP A 157 5.30 -23.93 1.71
N TYR A 158 5.07 -23.58 2.96
CA TYR A 158 5.00 -22.19 3.42
C TYR A 158 6.02 -21.96 4.54
N GLY A 159 6.53 -20.73 4.66
CA GLY A 159 7.28 -20.32 5.83
C GLY A 159 6.48 -20.46 7.14
N VAL A 160 7.15 -20.38 8.29
CA VAL A 160 6.53 -20.61 9.60
C VAL A 160 5.35 -19.67 9.86
N TRP A 161 4.21 -20.26 10.24
CA TRP A 161 3.01 -19.51 10.64
C TRP A 161 3.09 -19.04 12.09
N ARG A 162 2.77 -17.76 12.33
CA ARG A 162 2.70 -17.19 13.68
C ARG A 162 1.32 -17.44 14.29
N HIS A 163 1.23 -18.32 15.29
CA HIS A 163 -0.03 -18.67 15.96
C HIS A 163 -0.49 -17.64 17.01
#